data_AF-A0AAN6IB61-F1
#
_entry.id   AF-A0AAN6IB61-F1
#
_cell.length_a   1.000
_cell.length_b   1.000
_cell.length_c   1.000
_cell.angle_alpha   90.00
_cell.angle_beta   90.00
_cell.angle_gamma   90.00
#
_symmetry.space_group_name_H-M   'P 1'
#
loop_
_entity.id
_entity.type
_entity.pdbx_description
1 polymer ?
#
loop_
_entity_poly.entity_id
_entity_poly.type
_entity_poly.pdbx_seq_one_letter_code
_entity_poly.pdbx_strand_id
1 'polypeptide(L)'
;MSLSPASSRKWVYGVFVAGLVLLSLIGFNPALLTDATSQGVSYVYDFPYAPETGLASNQLAKLKAYLPELEDIVSALRKTTMIDQPVSAEWSASIANRTLGFQKVFVLSLPTRPDKRDSISVQASLTEFDVTFVDGVVGSEIGDKALPYTMTGRVNELGCWRAHMNVLQMIVNQNIATALILEDDADWNVGLKAQLVQYARGARYLQDVEENAVTRSAYGDDWDMLWLGHCAAFTNHTDKRRFVIANDPTVEPVGHRHYLEEIPDMSTWDHPSNDVNDTRIVFRSAGGVCTAAQAVSLEGARKALYAMSMTPYNNPVDWGYQNLCNNSEAHFSCISPFPTLFGTSQPAGALNRGSDISSRDGVRPEAHSSKTAFSTRLNIERLILGADKFKSQFPWGAGEEMTYDEITRGVGHAEVLP
;
A
#
# COMPACT_ATOMS: atom_id res chain seq x y z
N MET A 1 -17.19 38.12 41.41
CA MET A 1 -15.94 38.84 41.05
C MET A 1 -15.87 38.90 39.53
N SER A 2 -16.13 40.08 38.95
CA SER A 2 -16.09 40.30 37.51
C SER A 2 -14.65 40.42 37.03
N LEU A 3 -14.22 39.54 36.13
CA LEU A 3 -12.95 39.68 35.42
C LEU A 3 -12.96 40.98 34.60
N SER A 4 -11.90 41.76 34.69
CA SER A 4 -11.80 43.04 33.99
C SER A 4 -11.69 42.83 32.46
N PRO A 5 -12.21 43.76 31.63
CA PRO A 5 -12.24 43.63 30.17
C PRO A 5 -10.85 43.46 29.50
N ALA A 6 -9.78 43.82 30.21
CA ALA A 6 -8.41 43.66 29.73
C ALA A 6 -7.89 42.21 29.84
N SER A 7 -8.44 41.42 30.76
CA SER A 7 -8.06 40.01 30.97
C SER A 7 -8.74 39.05 29.99
N SER A 8 -9.98 39.35 29.59
CA SER A 8 -10.72 38.60 28.58
C SER A 8 -10.18 38.81 27.17
N ARG A 9 -9.73 40.03 26.83
CA ARG A 9 -9.10 40.31 25.52
C ARG A 9 -7.80 39.53 25.33
N LYS A 10 -6.94 39.43 26.35
CA LYS A 10 -5.68 38.65 26.26
C LYS A 10 -5.92 37.15 26.08
N TRP A 11 -6.99 36.62 26.67
CA TRP A 11 -7.41 35.22 26.48
C TRP A 11 -7.91 34.95 25.07
N VAL A 12 -8.75 35.83 24.52
CA VAL A 12 -9.23 35.72 23.13
C VAL A 12 -8.08 35.83 22.14
N TYR A 13 -7.13 36.74 22.37
CA TYR A 13 -5.91 36.86 21.55
C TYR A 13 -5.03 35.60 21.59
N GLY A 14 -4.84 34.99 22.76
CA GLY A 14 -4.03 33.77 22.90
C GLY A 14 -4.64 32.56 22.17
N VAL A 15 -5.96 32.39 22.25
CA VAL A 15 -6.69 31.31 21.58
C VAL A 15 -6.70 31.51 20.06
N PHE A 16 -6.85 32.76 19.59
CA PHE A 16 -6.90 33.07 18.16
C PHE A 16 -5.53 32.91 17.49
N VAL A 17 -4.45 33.33 18.15
CA VAL A 17 -3.07 33.14 17.65
C VAL A 17 -2.69 31.66 17.68
N ALA A 18 -3.06 30.92 18.72
CA ALA A 18 -2.85 29.47 18.76
C ALA A 18 -3.60 28.75 17.63
N GLY A 19 -4.85 29.16 17.33
CA GLY A 19 -5.64 28.61 16.23
C GLY A 19 -5.06 28.90 14.84
N LEU A 20 -4.54 30.11 14.61
CA LEU A 20 -3.89 30.49 13.34
C LEU A 20 -2.55 29.78 13.13
N VAL A 21 -1.75 29.64 14.20
CA VAL A 21 -0.51 28.86 14.17
C VAL A 21 -0.82 27.38 13.90
N LEU A 22 -1.86 26.83 14.52
CA LEU A 22 -2.33 25.46 14.27
C LEU A 22 -2.77 25.25 12.81
N LEU A 23 -3.53 26.21 12.24
CA LEU A 23 -3.99 26.17 10.84
C LEU A 23 -2.83 26.25 9.84
N SER A 24 -1.78 27.02 10.16
CA SER A 24 -0.56 27.10 9.34
C SER A 24 0.29 25.82 9.44
N LEU A 25 0.32 25.16 10.60
CA LEU A 25 1.09 23.93 10.84
C LEU A 25 0.44 22.68 10.22
N ILE A 26 -0.87 22.72 9.92
CA ILE A 26 -1.59 21.64 9.22
C ILE A 26 -1.81 21.92 7.72
N GLY A 27 -1.15 22.94 7.15
CA GLY A 27 -1.18 23.23 5.70
C GLY A 27 -2.51 23.79 5.19
N PHE A 28 -3.31 24.42 6.05
CA PHE A 28 -4.60 25.00 5.66
C PHE A 28 -4.37 26.25 4.79
N ASN A 29 -4.85 26.24 3.55
CA ASN A 29 -4.75 27.38 2.64
C ASN A 29 -5.78 28.47 3.03
N PRO A 30 -5.36 29.69 3.41
CA PRO A 30 -6.28 30.76 3.80
C PRO A 30 -7.23 31.21 2.68
N ALA A 31 -6.95 30.86 1.41
CA ALA A 31 -7.83 31.14 0.28
C ALA A 31 -9.17 30.38 0.32
N LEU A 32 -9.32 29.39 1.21
CA LEU A 32 -10.57 28.64 1.41
C LEU A 32 -11.56 29.32 2.37
N LEU A 33 -11.18 30.42 3.04
CA LEU A 33 -12.13 31.32 3.69
C LEU A 33 -12.70 32.30 2.66
N THR A 34 -13.62 31.82 1.83
CA THR A 34 -14.60 32.72 1.21
C THR A 34 -15.93 32.52 1.94
N ASP A 35 -16.43 33.63 2.47
CA ASP A 35 -17.79 33.83 3.02
C ASP A 35 -18.09 33.59 4.51
N ALA A 36 -17.11 33.77 5.40
CA ALA A 36 -17.42 34.08 6.80
C ALA A 36 -16.48 35.14 7.38
N THR A 37 -17.04 36.32 7.65
CA THR A 37 -16.51 37.45 8.46
C THR A 37 -15.54 38.43 7.79
N SER A 38 -16.09 39.27 6.91
CA SER A 38 -15.53 40.57 6.49
C SER A 38 -15.40 41.63 7.62
N GLN A 39 -15.42 41.21 8.89
CA GLN A 39 -15.16 42.06 10.05
C GLN A 39 -13.95 41.62 10.89
N GLY A 40 -13.23 40.55 10.49
CA GLY A 40 -12.08 40.03 11.25
C GLY A 40 -10.69 40.41 10.72
N VAL A 41 -10.56 40.83 9.46
CA VAL A 41 -9.23 40.88 8.78
C VAL A 41 -8.57 42.26 8.77
N SER A 42 -9.22 43.32 9.27
CA SER A 42 -8.60 44.66 9.30
C SER A 42 -7.57 44.89 10.42
N TYR A 43 -7.18 43.85 11.17
CA TYR A 43 -6.25 43.99 12.30
C TYR A 43 -4.87 43.35 12.10
N VAL A 44 -4.60 42.75 10.94
CA VAL A 44 -3.36 41.99 10.68
C VAL A 44 -2.30 42.81 9.91
N TYR A 45 -2.64 43.97 9.36
CA TYR A 45 -1.70 44.76 8.54
C TYR A 45 -0.87 45.81 9.30
N ASP A 46 -1.06 45.99 10.61
CA ASP A 46 -0.29 46.96 11.41
C ASP A 46 0.28 46.33 12.68
N PHE A 47 1.20 45.36 12.55
CA PHE A 47 2.10 45.04 13.66
C PHE A 47 3.58 45.16 13.26
N PRO A 48 4.33 46.08 13.92
CA PRO A 48 5.75 46.21 13.72
C PRO A 48 6.50 45.01 14.30
N TYR A 49 7.56 44.62 13.61
CA TYR A 49 8.64 43.74 14.05
C TYR A 49 8.85 43.80 15.57
N ALA A 50 8.54 42.70 16.28
CA ALA A 50 8.87 42.54 17.70
C ALA A 50 10.04 41.54 17.81
N PRO A 51 11.18 41.94 18.40
CA PRO A 51 12.37 41.12 18.46
C PRO A 51 12.29 40.05 19.55
N GLU A 52 13.07 39.00 19.33
CA GLU A 52 13.51 37.92 20.23
C GLU A 52 13.19 38.13 21.72
N THR A 53 12.09 37.54 22.20
CA THR A 53 11.99 37.09 23.60
C THR A 53 11.21 35.78 23.65
N GLY A 54 11.87 34.71 24.09
CA GLY A 54 11.26 33.38 24.21
C GLY A 54 10.06 33.37 25.16
N LEU A 55 9.11 32.47 24.91
CA LEU A 55 7.95 32.28 25.79
C LEU A 55 8.43 32.02 27.22
N ALA A 56 7.97 32.86 28.16
CA ALA A 56 8.22 32.67 29.58
C ALA A 56 7.78 31.26 30.02
N SER A 57 8.57 30.63 30.91
CA SER A 57 8.40 29.23 31.35
C SER A 57 6.99 28.88 31.85
N ASN A 58 6.26 29.87 32.40
CA ASN A 58 4.87 29.72 32.85
C ASN A 58 3.84 29.63 31.70
N GLN A 59 4.12 30.22 30.53
CA GLN A 59 3.30 30.12 29.33
C GLN A 59 3.51 28.76 28.66
N LEU A 60 4.76 28.29 28.60
CA LEU A 60 5.10 26.97 28.04
C LEU A 60 4.51 25.82 28.87
N ALA A 61 4.51 25.94 30.21
CA ALA A 61 3.89 24.95 31.09
C ALA A 61 2.37 24.89 30.90
N LYS A 62 1.71 26.03 30.69
CA LYS A 62 0.28 26.07 30.37
C LYS A 62 -0.01 25.47 29.00
N LEU A 63 0.79 25.79 27.98
CA LEU A 63 0.62 25.23 26.63
C LEU A 63 0.76 23.69 26.64
N LYS A 64 1.75 23.16 27.37
CA LYS A 64 1.95 21.71 27.56
C LYS A 64 0.78 21.02 28.27
N ALA A 65 0.07 21.73 29.16
CA ALA A 65 -1.09 21.18 29.85
C ALA A 65 -2.32 21.03 28.93
N TYR A 66 -2.43 21.83 27.86
CA TYR A 66 -3.52 21.74 26.87
C TYR A 66 -3.19 20.84 25.68
N LEU A 67 -1.94 20.35 25.56
CA LEU A 67 -1.51 19.51 24.45
C LEU A 67 -2.35 18.23 24.28
N PRO A 68 -2.66 17.47 25.36
CA PRO A 68 -3.47 16.26 25.24
C PRO A 68 -4.91 16.55 24.76
N GLU A 69 -5.50 17.63 25.26
CA GLU A 69 -6.85 18.05 24.89
C GLU A 69 -6.91 18.54 23.43
N LEU A 70 -5.83 19.18 22.95
CA LEU A 70 -5.65 19.56 21.55
C LEU A 70 -5.40 18.34 20.65
N GLU A 71 -4.66 17.33 21.10
CA GLU A 71 -4.48 16.07 20.37
C GLU A 71 -5.80 15.33 20.20
N ASP A 72 -6.64 15.29 21.23
CA ASP A 72 -7.99 14.72 21.16
C ASP A 72 -8.90 15.48 20.19
N ILE A 73 -8.86 16.82 20.21
CA ILE A 73 -9.63 17.66 19.28
C ILE A 73 -9.14 17.49 17.84
N VAL A 74 -7.83 17.41 17.60
CA VAL A 74 -7.25 17.17 16.26
C VAL A 74 -7.59 15.76 15.78
N SER A 75 -7.56 14.77 16.67
CA SER A 75 -8.00 13.40 16.38
C SER A 75 -9.48 13.34 16.02
N ALA A 76 -10.33 14.04 16.77
CA ALA A 76 -11.77 14.16 16.49
C ALA A 76 -12.06 14.90 15.19
N LEU A 77 -11.33 15.98 14.88
CA LEU A 77 -11.46 16.71 13.63
C LEU A 77 -10.99 15.88 12.43
N ARG A 78 -9.87 15.14 12.54
CA ARG A 78 -9.45 14.13 11.53
C ARG A 78 -10.53 13.07 11.29
N LYS A 79 -11.26 12.68 12.34
CA LYS A 79 -12.41 11.77 12.27
C LYS A 79 -13.60 12.38 11.53
N THR A 80 -13.80 13.70 11.62
CA THR A 80 -15.00 14.39 11.12
C THR A 80 -14.86 14.85 9.67
N THR A 81 -13.64 15.13 9.18
CA THR A 81 -13.42 15.51 7.76
C THR A 81 -13.39 14.33 6.77
N MET A 82 -13.62 13.10 7.24
CA MET A 82 -13.64 11.88 6.42
C MET A 82 -14.93 11.06 6.59
N ILE A 83 -16.08 11.61 6.18
CA ILE A 83 -17.32 10.84 5.99
C ILE A 83 -17.89 11.32 4.65
N ASP A 84 -18.00 10.50 3.60
CA ASP A 84 -19.06 9.50 3.51
C ASP A 84 -18.66 8.29 2.61
N GLN A 85 -18.21 7.21 3.24
CA GLN A 85 -18.33 5.86 2.69
C GLN A 85 -18.96 5.01 3.81
N PRO A 86 -19.98 4.19 3.52
CA PRO A 86 -20.62 3.36 4.53
C PRO A 86 -19.61 2.34 5.05
N VAL A 87 -19.19 2.51 6.30
CA VAL A 87 -18.31 1.56 6.99
C VAL A 87 -19.14 0.32 7.30
N SER A 88 -18.85 -0.80 6.64
CA SER A 88 -19.55 -2.07 6.90
C SER A 88 -19.24 -2.56 8.31
N ALA A 89 -20.26 -3.08 9.00
CA ALA A 89 -20.10 -3.65 10.34
C ALA A 89 -19.18 -4.89 10.37
N GLU A 90 -18.93 -5.51 9.21
CA GLU A 90 -17.92 -6.55 9.02
C GLU A 90 -16.89 -6.04 8.00
N TRP A 91 -15.65 -5.78 8.43
CA TRP A 91 -14.59 -5.29 7.55
C TRP A 91 -14.23 -6.33 6.46
N SER A 92 -14.44 -7.62 6.73
CA SER A 92 -14.27 -8.73 5.79
C SER A 92 -15.16 -8.56 4.56
N ALA A 93 -16.40 -8.07 4.73
CA ALA A 93 -17.33 -7.83 3.64
C ALA A 93 -16.84 -6.73 2.68
N SER A 94 -16.06 -5.76 3.18
CA SER A 94 -15.46 -4.76 2.28
C SER A 94 -14.37 -5.36 1.38
N ILE A 95 -13.76 -6.49 1.73
CA ILE A 95 -12.79 -7.18 0.84
C ILE A 95 -13.53 -7.91 -0.29
N ALA A 96 -14.75 -8.39 -0.02
CA ALA A 96 -15.58 -9.04 -1.02
C ALA A 96 -16.13 -8.07 -2.10
N ASN A 97 -16.04 -6.76 -1.86
CA ASN A 97 -16.51 -5.73 -2.79
C ASN A 97 -15.70 -5.72 -4.11
N ARG A 98 -16.07 -4.82 -5.02
CA ARG A 98 -15.41 -4.68 -6.33
C ARG A 98 -14.08 -3.91 -6.28
N THR A 99 -13.56 -3.56 -5.11
CA THR A 99 -12.30 -2.84 -4.94
C THR A 99 -11.37 -3.52 -3.93
N LEU A 100 -11.67 -4.76 -3.52
CA LEU A 100 -10.85 -5.56 -2.61
C LEU A 100 -10.58 -4.87 -1.26
N GLY A 101 -11.52 -4.05 -0.77
CA GLY A 101 -11.36 -3.29 0.48
C GLY A 101 -10.49 -2.02 0.37
N PHE A 102 -10.07 -1.64 -0.84
CA PHE A 102 -9.42 -0.37 -1.14
C PHE A 102 -10.42 0.64 -1.71
N GLN A 103 -10.05 1.93 -1.78
CA GLN A 103 -10.89 2.90 -2.49
C GLN A 103 -10.73 2.81 -4.01
N LYS A 104 -9.50 2.51 -4.49
CA LYS A 104 -9.20 2.33 -5.91
C LYS A 104 -8.23 1.16 -6.14
N VAL A 105 -8.34 0.54 -7.31
CA VAL A 105 -7.36 -0.40 -7.83
C VAL A 105 -6.86 0.15 -9.17
N PHE A 106 -5.57 0.45 -9.23
CA PHE A 106 -4.88 0.94 -10.41
C PHE A 106 -4.05 -0.17 -11.05
N VAL A 107 -3.96 -0.15 -12.37
CA VAL A 107 -3.06 -1.04 -13.13
C VAL A 107 -2.15 -0.17 -13.99
N LEU A 108 -0.85 -0.27 -13.78
CA LEU A 108 0.17 0.39 -14.58
C LEU A 108 0.44 -0.43 -15.83
N SER A 109 0.10 0.12 -17.00
CA SER A 109 0.34 -0.55 -18.28
C SER A 109 0.72 0.46 -19.35
N LEU A 110 1.76 0.17 -20.12
CA LEU A 110 2.11 1.02 -21.26
C LEU A 110 0.93 1.06 -22.27
N PRO A 111 0.62 2.23 -22.87
CA PRO A 111 -0.42 2.31 -23.91
C PRO A 111 -0.20 1.37 -25.10
N THR A 112 1.06 1.01 -25.36
CA THR A 112 1.49 0.08 -26.41
C THR A 112 1.34 -1.39 -26.05
N ARG A 113 0.79 -1.72 -24.87
CA ARG A 113 0.57 -3.09 -24.37
C ARG A 113 -0.92 -3.43 -24.21
N PRO A 114 -1.76 -3.28 -25.26
CA PRO A 114 -3.17 -3.66 -25.17
C PRO A 114 -3.34 -5.15 -24.84
N ASP A 115 -2.40 -6.00 -25.25
CA ASP A 115 -2.39 -7.44 -24.91
C ASP A 115 -2.43 -7.69 -23.39
N LYS A 116 -1.72 -6.87 -22.60
CA LYS A 116 -1.69 -6.96 -21.15
C LYS A 116 -2.97 -6.38 -20.53
N ARG A 117 -3.48 -5.27 -21.08
CA ARG A 117 -4.75 -4.66 -20.64
C ARG A 117 -5.95 -5.57 -20.87
N ASP A 118 -6.02 -6.25 -22.01
CA ASP A 118 -7.06 -7.24 -22.31
C ASP A 118 -7.02 -8.38 -21.29
N SER A 119 -5.82 -8.90 -21.02
CA SER A 119 -5.63 -9.96 -20.04
C SER A 119 -6.10 -9.53 -18.64
N ILE A 120 -5.65 -8.38 -18.14
CA ILE A 120 -6.05 -7.88 -16.81
C ILE A 120 -7.55 -7.62 -16.74
N SER A 121 -8.16 -7.06 -17.79
CA SER A 121 -9.59 -6.78 -17.83
C SER A 121 -10.43 -8.06 -17.66
N VAL A 122 -10.05 -9.13 -18.37
CA VAL A 122 -10.74 -10.43 -18.25
C VAL A 122 -10.48 -11.05 -16.87
N GLN A 123 -9.24 -11.07 -16.39
CA GLN A 123 -8.90 -11.62 -15.07
C GLN A 123 -9.69 -10.92 -13.95
N ALA A 124 -9.64 -9.59 -13.90
CA ALA A 124 -10.28 -8.80 -12.87
C ALA A 124 -11.81 -8.99 -12.89
N SER A 125 -12.42 -9.01 -14.09
CA SER A 125 -13.84 -9.29 -14.25
C SER A 125 -14.23 -10.68 -13.74
N LEU A 126 -13.46 -11.73 -14.06
CA LEU A 126 -13.73 -13.11 -13.64
C LEU A 126 -13.53 -13.33 -12.14
N THR A 127 -12.68 -12.52 -11.50
CA THR A 127 -12.49 -12.50 -10.03
C THR A 127 -13.24 -11.37 -9.33
N GLU A 128 -14.18 -10.74 -10.04
CA GLU A 128 -15.15 -9.78 -9.53
C GLU A 128 -14.57 -8.55 -8.80
N PHE A 129 -13.56 -7.91 -9.38
CA PHE A 129 -13.12 -6.57 -8.97
C PHE A 129 -12.84 -5.66 -10.17
N ASP A 130 -12.92 -4.36 -9.93
CA ASP A 130 -12.75 -3.32 -10.93
C ASP A 130 -11.34 -2.74 -10.88
N VAL A 131 -10.80 -2.44 -12.06
CA VAL A 131 -9.48 -1.82 -12.21
C VAL A 131 -9.58 -0.52 -13.00
N THR A 132 -8.69 0.42 -12.71
CA THR A 132 -8.48 1.63 -13.50
C THR A 132 -7.09 1.60 -14.10
N PHE A 133 -6.99 1.53 -15.42
CA PHE A 133 -5.70 1.60 -16.09
C PHE A 133 -5.12 3.00 -15.99
N VAL A 134 -3.82 3.07 -15.68
CA VAL A 134 -3.02 4.28 -15.73
C VAL A 134 -1.88 4.03 -16.70
N ASP A 135 -1.69 4.98 -17.62
CA ASP A 135 -0.69 4.86 -18.66
C ASP A 135 0.72 4.82 -18.07
N GLY A 136 1.46 3.77 -18.40
CA GLY A 136 2.89 3.69 -18.15
C GLY A 136 3.66 4.77 -18.94
N VAL A 137 4.90 5.02 -18.54
CA VAL A 137 5.74 6.05 -19.15
C VAL A 137 6.89 5.40 -19.89
N VAL A 138 7.07 5.80 -21.16
CA VAL A 138 8.25 5.42 -21.93
C VAL A 138 9.43 6.24 -21.40
N GLY A 139 10.40 5.58 -20.79
CA GLY A 139 11.46 6.27 -20.06
C GLY A 139 12.31 7.23 -20.89
N SER A 140 12.45 6.97 -22.19
CA SER A 140 13.21 7.85 -23.11
C SER A 140 12.49 9.16 -23.43
N GLU A 141 11.21 9.28 -23.07
CA GLU A 141 10.41 10.48 -23.26
C GLU A 141 10.44 11.40 -22.02
N ILE A 142 11.07 10.97 -20.92
CA ILE A 142 11.22 11.77 -19.71
C ILE A 142 12.31 12.81 -19.95
N GLY A 143 11.94 14.09 -19.91
CA GLY A 143 12.91 15.18 -20.03
C GLY A 143 13.81 15.32 -18.80
N ASP A 144 15.10 15.63 -19.01
CA ASP A 144 16.11 15.74 -17.95
C ASP A 144 15.71 16.65 -16.79
N LYS A 145 14.97 17.72 -17.08
CA LYS A 145 14.48 18.69 -16.07
C LYS A 145 13.45 18.12 -15.10
N ALA A 146 12.82 17.00 -15.45
CA ALA A 146 11.82 16.32 -14.61
C ALA A 146 12.45 15.31 -13.65
N LEU A 147 13.75 15.01 -13.80
CA LEU A 147 14.45 14.04 -12.97
C LEU A 147 14.87 14.66 -11.62
N PRO A 148 14.81 13.89 -10.52
CA PRO A 148 15.47 14.27 -9.26
C PRO A 148 16.96 14.53 -9.48
N TYR A 149 17.55 15.41 -8.66
CA TYR A 149 18.92 15.93 -8.85
C TYR A 149 20.00 14.87 -9.09
N THR A 150 19.88 13.68 -8.50
CA THR A 150 20.88 12.60 -8.58
C THR A 150 20.50 11.45 -9.52
N MET A 151 19.34 11.51 -10.19
CA MET A 151 18.79 10.36 -10.90
C MET A 151 19.55 10.09 -12.21
N THR A 152 20.12 8.89 -12.33
CA THR A 152 20.89 8.40 -13.48
C THR A 152 20.54 6.95 -13.84
N GLY A 153 19.36 6.47 -13.42
CA GLY A 153 18.90 5.08 -13.65
C GLY A 153 18.73 4.72 -15.12
N ARG A 154 18.56 3.42 -15.42
CA ARG A 154 18.36 2.97 -16.81
C ARG A 154 17.04 3.50 -17.34
N VAL A 155 16.98 3.76 -18.65
CA VAL A 155 15.79 4.34 -19.31
C VAL A 155 14.49 3.64 -18.89
N ASN A 156 14.42 2.30 -18.95
CA ASN A 156 13.21 1.58 -18.59
C ASN A 156 12.88 1.66 -17.09
N GLU A 157 13.89 1.76 -16.23
CA GLU A 157 13.71 1.96 -14.78
C GLU A 157 13.16 3.37 -14.50
N LEU A 158 13.59 4.39 -15.25
CA LEU A 158 13.02 5.75 -15.19
C LEU A 158 11.55 5.75 -15.58
N GLY A 159 11.20 5.02 -16.65
CA GLY A 159 9.81 4.85 -17.09
C GLY A 159 8.93 4.22 -16.00
N CYS A 160 9.41 3.14 -15.40
CA CYS A 160 8.74 2.48 -14.27
C CYS A 160 8.58 3.42 -13.07
N TRP A 161 9.67 4.05 -12.61
CA TRP A 161 9.64 5.04 -11.52
C TRP A 161 8.61 6.13 -11.80
N ARG A 162 8.64 6.74 -12.99
CA ARG A 162 7.75 7.85 -13.34
C ARG A 162 6.29 7.43 -13.37
N ALA A 163 5.99 6.23 -13.88
CA ALA A 163 4.64 5.66 -13.89
C ALA A 163 4.08 5.52 -12.46
N HIS A 164 4.86 4.96 -11.53
CA HIS A 164 4.46 4.88 -10.12
C HIS A 164 4.27 6.27 -9.51
N MET A 165 5.21 7.20 -9.72
CA MET A 165 5.08 8.56 -9.18
C MET A 165 3.84 9.29 -9.74
N ASN A 166 3.40 9.01 -10.97
CA ASN A 166 2.17 9.58 -11.52
C ASN A 166 0.92 9.03 -10.79
N VAL A 167 0.88 7.73 -10.48
CA VAL A 167 -0.21 7.14 -9.68
C VAL A 167 -0.21 7.74 -8.27
N LEU A 168 0.94 7.87 -7.63
CA LEU A 168 1.02 8.52 -6.31
C LEU A 168 0.52 9.98 -6.36
N GLN A 169 0.88 10.73 -7.41
CA GLN A 169 0.36 12.09 -7.61
C GLN A 169 -1.16 12.10 -7.76
N MET A 170 -1.74 11.14 -8.50
CA MET A 170 -3.19 11.00 -8.62
C MET A 170 -3.85 10.73 -7.25
N ILE A 171 -3.27 9.82 -6.46
CA ILE A 171 -3.74 9.50 -5.10
C ILE A 171 -3.77 10.76 -4.23
N VAL A 172 -2.68 11.53 -4.22
CA VAL A 172 -2.58 12.77 -3.43
C VAL A 172 -3.54 13.84 -3.93
N ASN A 173 -3.59 14.08 -5.24
CA ASN A 173 -4.39 15.14 -5.84
C ASN A 173 -5.90 14.89 -5.70
N GLN A 174 -6.32 13.63 -5.78
CA GLN A 174 -7.72 13.23 -5.67
C GLN A 174 -8.13 12.84 -4.23
N ASN A 175 -7.21 12.95 -3.26
CA ASN A 175 -7.43 12.58 -1.87
C ASN A 175 -7.94 11.13 -1.72
N ILE A 176 -7.37 10.20 -2.50
CA ILE A 176 -7.71 8.77 -2.43
C ILE A 176 -7.09 8.20 -1.16
N ALA A 177 -7.91 7.71 -0.24
CA ALA A 177 -7.53 7.21 1.07
C ALA A 177 -6.62 5.98 0.98
N THR A 178 -6.97 5.02 0.12
CA THR A 178 -6.20 3.79 -0.11
C THR A 178 -6.30 3.34 -1.56
N ALA A 179 -5.18 2.92 -2.14
CA ALA A 179 -5.17 2.38 -3.48
C ALA A 179 -4.26 1.16 -3.60
N LEU A 180 -4.77 0.11 -4.23
CA LEU A 180 -3.97 -0.99 -4.75
C LEU A 180 -3.40 -0.59 -6.12
N ILE A 181 -2.13 -0.86 -6.36
CA ILE A 181 -1.41 -0.60 -7.60
C ILE A 181 -0.84 -1.93 -8.09
N LEU A 182 -1.22 -2.33 -9.29
CA LEU A 182 -0.78 -3.56 -9.95
C LEU A 182 0.10 -3.23 -11.16
N GLU A 183 1.11 -4.06 -11.40
CA GLU A 183 1.80 -4.11 -12.70
C GLU A 183 0.94 -4.88 -13.71
N ASP A 184 1.05 -4.60 -15.00
CA ASP A 184 0.19 -5.24 -16.02
C ASP A 184 0.51 -6.72 -16.29
N ASP A 185 1.63 -7.19 -15.78
CA ASP A 185 1.99 -8.60 -15.75
C ASP A 185 1.63 -9.29 -14.43
N ALA A 186 1.02 -8.60 -13.46
CA ALA A 186 0.56 -9.16 -12.20
C ALA A 186 -0.49 -10.26 -12.40
N ASP A 187 -0.43 -11.29 -11.58
CA ASP A 187 -1.39 -12.39 -11.56
C ASP A 187 -1.66 -12.83 -10.12
N TRP A 188 -2.80 -13.48 -9.90
CA TRP A 188 -3.28 -13.85 -8.58
C TRP A 188 -4.02 -15.17 -8.63
N ASN A 189 -4.19 -15.81 -7.46
CA ASN A 189 -4.94 -17.05 -7.38
C ASN A 189 -6.44 -16.77 -7.57
N VAL A 190 -7.18 -17.73 -8.15
CA VAL A 190 -8.65 -17.64 -8.31
C VAL A 190 -9.39 -17.34 -6.99
N GLY A 191 -8.81 -17.74 -5.85
CA GLY A 191 -9.30 -17.48 -4.49
C GLY A 191 -8.81 -16.18 -3.84
N LEU A 192 -8.34 -15.18 -4.61
CA LEU A 192 -7.68 -13.97 -4.10
C LEU A 192 -8.42 -13.29 -2.94
N LYS A 193 -9.75 -13.11 -3.04
CA LYS A 193 -10.54 -12.42 -2.00
C LYS A 193 -10.42 -13.11 -0.63
N ALA A 194 -10.45 -14.44 -0.60
CA ALA A 194 -10.27 -15.21 0.64
C ALA A 194 -8.84 -15.06 1.20
N GLN A 195 -7.83 -15.04 0.33
CA GLN A 195 -6.45 -14.78 0.74
C GLN A 195 -6.31 -13.38 1.35
N LEU A 196 -6.95 -12.37 0.76
CA LEU A 196 -6.94 -11.00 1.26
C LEU A 196 -7.65 -10.87 2.61
N VAL A 197 -8.69 -11.67 2.88
CA VAL A 197 -9.31 -11.74 4.22
C VAL A 197 -8.30 -12.20 5.27
N GLN A 198 -7.54 -13.28 5.00
CA GLN A 198 -6.51 -13.75 5.93
C GLN A 198 -5.36 -12.74 6.06
N TYR A 199 -4.96 -12.11 4.95
CA TYR A 199 -3.97 -11.04 4.99
C TYR A 199 -4.44 -9.86 5.85
N ALA A 200 -5.68 -9.43 5.71
CA ALA A 200 -6.25 -8.35 6.50
C ALA A 200 -6.28 -8.68 8.00
N ARG A 201 -6.63 -9.91 8.40
CA ARG A 201 -6.47 -10.35 9.80
C ARG A 201 -5.05 -10.17 10.31
N GLY A 202 -4.07 -10.63 9.52
CA GLY A 202 -2.66 -10.48 9.86
C GLY A 202 -2.21 -9.02 9.92
N ALA A 203 -2.60 -8.19 8.96
CA ALA A 203 -2.28 -6.78 8.93
C ALA A 203 -2.86 -6.04 10.16
N ARG A 204 -4.12 -6.32 10.51
CA ARG A 204 -4.79 -5.77 11.69
C ARG A 204 -4.12 -6.21 12.99
N TYR A 205 -3.79 -7.49 13.11
CA TYR A 205 -3.06 -8.02 14.26
C TYR A 205 -1.71 -7.30 14.49
N LEU A 206 -0.94 -7.05 13.42
CA LEU A 206 0.35 -6.34 13.49
C LEU A 206 0.23 -4.85 13.85
N GLN A 207 -0.99 -4.31 13.78
CA GLN A 207 -1.34 -2.94 14.18
C GLN A 207 -2.07 -2.92 15.53
N ASP A 208 -2.14 -4.05 16.24
CA ASP A 208 -2.85 -4.19 17.52
C ASP A 208 -4.33 -3.79 17.42
N VAL A 209 -4.94 -4.05 16.26
CA VAL A 209 -6.35 -3.81 15.98
C VAL A 209 -7.14 -5.08 16.32
N GLU A 210 -8.07 -4.96 17.26
CA GLU A 210 -9.00 -6.04 17.63
C GLU A 210 -9.81 -6.54 16.41
N GLU A 211 -10.10 -7.84 16.35
CA GLU A 211 -10.78 -8.47 15.19
C GLU A 211 -12.09 -7.74 14.83
N ASN A 212 -12.88 -7.36 15.84
CA ASN A 212 -14.17 -6.69 15.64
C ASN A 212 -14.09 -5.16 15.63
N ALA A 213 -12.88 -4.58 15.70
CA ALA A 213 -12.74 -3.12 15.70
C ALA A 213 -13.15 -2.54 14.34
N VAL A 214 -13.87 -1.43 14.36
CA VAL A 214 -14.23 -0.72 13.14
C VAL A 214 -13.05 0.17 12.71
N THR A 215 -12.54 -0.04 11.50
CA THR A 215 -11.46 0.74 10.88
C THR A 215 -11.93 1.30 9.54
N ARG A 216 -11.23 2.32 9.02
CA ARG A 216 -11.57 2.91 7.71
C ARG A 216 -11.15 2.02 6.55
N SER A 217 -10.05 1.30 6.72
CA SER A 217 -9.61 0.26 5.78
C SER A 217 -9.76 -1.13 6.39
N ALA A 218 -10.12 -2.11 5.56
CA ALA A 218 -10.18 -3.52 5.95
C ALA A 218 -8.85 -4.02 6.54
N TYR A 219 -7.74 -3.43 6.10
CA TYR A 219 -6.38 -3.83 6.44
C TYR A 219 -5.84 -3.12 7.69
N GLY A 220 -6.68 -2.39 8.44
CA GLY A 220 -6.25 -1.50 9.53
C GLY A 220 -5.96 -0.08 9.02
N ASP A 221 -5.69 0.85 9.94
CA ASP A 221 -5.55 2.28 9.64
C ASP A 221 -4.12 2.83 9.80
N ASP A 222 -3.18 2.02 10.33
CA ASP A 222 -1.80 2.39 10.68
C ASP A 222 -0.77 1.68 9.78
N TRP A 223 -0.96 1.82 8.48
CA TRP A 223 -0.01 1.37 7.45
C TRP A 223 0.17 2.43 6.36
N ASP A 224 1.39 2.53 5.85
CA ASP A 224 1.72 3.38 4.69
C ASP A 224 1.73 2.56 3.40
N MET A 225 2.20 1.31 3.49
CA MET A 225 2.30 0.39 2.36
C MET A 225 2.00 -1.06 2.73
N LEU A 226 1.21 -1.73 1.88
CA LEU A 226 1.00 -3.18 1.90
C LEU A 226 1.72 -3.76 0.69
N TRP A 227 2.78 -4.53 0.90
CA TRP A 227 3.60 -5.07 -0.20
C TRP A 227 3.10 -6.47 -0.56
N LEU A 228 2.05 -6.53 -1.39
CA LEU A 228 1.26 -7.74 -1.62
C LEU A 228 1.82 -8.67 -2.72
N GLY A 229 2.61 -8.12 -3.64
CA GLY A 229 3.22 -8.77 -4.79
C GLY A 229 4.69 -8.41 -4.91
N HIS A 230 5.58 -9.38 -4.69
CA HIS A 230 7.02 -9.14 -4.62
C HIS A 230 7.86 -10.32 -5.13
N CYS A 231 9.13 -10.03 -5.37
CA CYS A 231 10.19 -11.00 -5.65
C CYS A 231 10.98 -11.39 -4.43
N ALA A 232 11.01 -10.55 -3.41
CA ALA A 232 11.59 -10.83 -2.10
C ALA A 232 10.92 -9.91 -1.09
N ALA A 233 10.90 -10.31 0.18
CA ALA A 233 10.41 -9.48 1.27
C ALA A 233 11.32 -9.64 2.48
N PHE A 234 11.68 -8.52 3.09
CA PHE A 234 12.64 -8.48 4.18
C PHE A 234 11.90 -8.29 5.50
N THR A 235 12.25 -9.09 6.48
CA THR A 235 11.56 -9.09 7.77
C THR A 235 12.07 -7.95 8.63
N ASN A 236 11.18 -7.20 9.28
CA ASN A 236 11.61 -6.34 10.39
C ASN A 236 11.92 -7.22 11.61
N HIS A 237 13.20 -7.46 11.88
CA HIS A 237 13.64 -8.37 12.95
C HIS A 237 13.33 -7.88 14.37
N THR A 238 12.96 -6.60 14.54
CA THR A 238 12.54 -6.03 15.83
C THR A 238 11.10 -6.41 16.19
N ASP A 239 10.25 -6.71 15.20
CA ASP A 239 8.90 -7.21 15.42
C ASP A 239 8.88 -8.74 15.31
N LYS A 240 8.63 -9.42 16.44
CA LYS A 240 8.55 -10.88 16.53
C LYS A 240 7.18 -11.45 16.17
N ARG A 241 6.17 -10.61 15.96
CA ARG A 241 4.80 -11.05 15.68
C ARG A 241 4.68 -11.56 14.25
N ARG A 242 3.96 -12.67 14.07
CA ARG A 242 3.67 -13.29 12.79
C ARG A 242 2.20 -13.67 12.77
N PHE A 243 1.53 -13.44 11.66
CA PHE A 243 0.22 -14.06 11.43
C PHE A 243 0.42 -15.21 10.44
N VAL A 244 0.19 -16.43 10.90
CA VAL A 244 0.61 -17.67 10.24
C VAL A 244 -0.61 -18.36 9.66
N ILE A 245 -0.64 -18.50 8.34
CA ILE A 245 -1.65 -19.21 7.56
C ILE A 245 -1.03 -20.55 7.14
N ALA A 246 -1.29 -21.58 7.94
CA ALA A 246 -0.84 -22.93 7.66
C ALA A 246 -1.77 -23.64 6.68
N ASN A 247 -1.27 -24.65 5.96
CA ASN A 247 -2.05 -25.45 5.02
C ASN A 247 -2.68 -24.66 3.86
N ASP A 248 -2.05 -23.55 3.45
CA ASP A 248 -2.46 -22.70 2.34
C ASP A 248 -2.06 -23.33 0.99
N PRO A 249 -3.01 -23.93 0.24
CA PRO A 249 -2.70 -24.60 -1.02
C PRO A 249 -2.27 -23.65 -2.13
N THR A 250 -2.40 -22.34 -1.92
CA THR A 250 -1.99 -21.32 -2.90
C THR A 250 -0.51 -20.95 -2.81
N VAL A 251 0.19 -21.47 -1.81
CA VAL A 251 1.61 -21.25 -1.60
C VAL A 251 2.41 -22.08 -2.62
N GLU A 252 3.36 -21.41 -3.30
CA GLU A 252 4.33 -22.10 -4.16
C GLU A 252 5.18 -23.07 -3.34
N PRO A 253 5.31 -24.35 -3.75
CA PRO A 253 6.12 -25.33 -3.02
C PRO A 253 7.59 -24.91 -2.96
N VAL A 254 8.30 -25.25 -1.88
CA VAL A 254 9.70 -24.82 -1.64
C VAL A 254 10.64 -25.14 -2.80
N GLY A 255 10.53 -26.32 -3.42
CA GLY A 255 11.37 -26.70 -4.55
C GLY A 255 11.22 -25.82 -5.80
N HIS A 256 10.13 -25.05 -5.89
CA HIS A 256 9.84 -24.12 -6.98
C HIS A 256 10.08 -22.66 -6.60
N ARG A 257 10.38 -22.37 -5.33
CA ARG A 257 10.65 -21.01 -4.85
C ARG A 257 12.03 -20.56 -5.30
N HIS A 258 12.06 -19.60 -6.20
CA HIS A 258 13.31 -18.96 -6.66
C HIS A 258 13.36 -17.51 -6.19
N TYR A 259 14.23 -17.25 -5.23
CA TYR A 259 14.48 -15.92 -4.68
C TYR A 259 15.94 -15.53 -4.92
N LEU A 260 16.15 -14.30 -5.37
CA LEU A 260 17.48 -13.77 -5.67
C LEU A 260 18.10 -13.02 -4.49
N GLU A 261 17.31 -12.82 -3.43
CA GLU A 261 17.63 -11.96 -2.28
C GLU A 261 17.14 -12.61 -0.98
N GLU A 262 17.39 -11.92 0.14
CA GLU A 262 16.93 -12.34 1.47
C GLU A 262 15.40 -12.53 1.51
N ILE A 263 14.98 -13.58 2.20
CA ILE A 263 13.57 -13.91 2.45
C ILE A 263 13.38 -14.15 3.96
N PRO A 264 12.13 -14.08 4.47
CA PRO A 264 11.87 -14.42 5.86
C PRO A 264 12.36 -15.83 6.18
N ASP A 265 12.93 -16.00 7.36
CA ASP A 265 13.26 -17.31 7.89
C ASP A 265 11.96 -18.08 8.18
N MET A 266 11.71 -19.11 7.37
CA MET A 266 10.53 -19.96 7.48
C MET A 266 10.82 -21.27 8.23
N SER A 267 12.03 -21.48 8.75
CA SER A 267 12.45 -22.73 9.41
C SER A 267 11.56 -23.18 10.58
N THR A 268 10.82 -22.25 11.18
CA THR A 268 9.84 -22.52 12.23
C THR A 268 8.60 -23.25 11.71
N TRP A 269 8.18 -22.97 10.47
CA TRP A 269 6.96 -23.50 9.87
C TRP A 269 7.19 -24.45 8.70
N ASP A 270 8.42 -24.51 8.17
CA ASP A 270 8.77 -25.40 7.07
C ASP A 270 8.66 -26.86 7.49
N HIS A 271 7.95 -27.66 6.68
CA HIS A 271 7.88 -29.09 6.89
C HIS A 271 9.27 -29.73 6.73
N PRO A 272 9.68 -30.67 7.59
CA PRO A 272 11.01 -31.29 7.54
C PRO A 272 11.37 -31.93 6.18
N SER A 273 10.38 -32.36 5.39
CA SER A 273 10.62 -32.95 4.06
C SER A 273 10.63 -31.93 2.92
N ASN A 274 10.20 -30.67 3.16
CA ASN A 274 10.03 -29.61 2.15
C ASN A 274 9.08 -29.92 0.98
N ASP A 275 8.41 -31.08 0.97
CA ASP A 275 7.58 -31.52 -0.16
C ASP A 275 6.21 -30.79 -0.26
N VAL A 276 5.72 -30.26 0.87
CA VAL A 276 4.36 -29.68 1.01
C VAL A 276 4.40 -28.38 1.80
N ASN A 277 5.47 -27.60 1.71
CA ASN A 277 5.51 -26.36 2.47
C ASN A 277 4.47 -25.37 1.92
N ASP A 278 3.35 -25.30 2.63
CA ASP A 278 2.12 -24.61 2.32
C ASP A 278 1.81 -23.53 3.37
N THR A 279 2.84 -23.07 4.09
CA THR A 279 2.66 -21.98 5.06
C THR A 279 2.94 -20.62 4.44
N ARG A 280 2.05 -19.67 4.72
CA ARG A 280 2.22 -18.25 4.46
C ARG A 280 2.20 -17.48 5.78
N ILE A 281 3.08 -16.52 5.92
CA ILE A 281 3.08 -15.58 7.05
C ILE A 281 2.73 -14.17 6.59
N VAL A 282 2.20 -13.36 7.50
CA VAL A 282 2.09 -11.90 7.38
C VAL A 282 2.90 -11.28 8.51
N PHE A 283 3.70 -10.27 8.19
CA PHE A 283 4.68 -9.68 9.11
C PHE A 283 4.94 -8.20 8.79
N ARG A 284 5.47 -7.45 9.77
CA ARG A 284 6.01 -6.11 9.52
C ARG A 284 7.27 -6.22 8.68
N SER A 285 7.25 -5.52 7.55
CA SER A 285 8.29 -5.60 6.54
C SER A 285 9.32 -4.49 6.70
N ALA A 286 10.59 -4.84 6.58
CA ALA A 286 11.70 -3.90 6.42
C ALA A 286 11.96 -3.55 4.94
N GLY A 287 11.18 -4.12 4.02
CA GLY A 287 11.25 -3.82 2.59
C GLY A 287 11.07 -5.05 1.71
N GLY A 288 11.42 -4.93 0.44
CA GLY A 288 11.28 -6.01 -0.53
C GLY A 288 11.77 -5.60 -1.90
N VAL A 289 11.57 -6.47 -2.89
CA VAL A 289 11.99 -6.28 -4.29
C VAL A 289 10.81 -6.58 -5.20
N CYS A 290 10.71 -5.88 -6.34
CA CYS A 290 9.58 -5.90 -7.28
C CYS A 290 8.27 -5.35 -6.68
N THR A 291 7.38 -4.86 -7.55
CA THR A 291 6.13 -4.21 -7.16
C THR A 291 4.92 -4.74 -7.92
N ALA A 292 4.92 -6.03 -8.27
CA ALA A 292 3.83 -6.70 -8.99
C ALA A 292 2.45 -6.34 -8.41
N ALA A 293 2.35 -6.22 -7.08
CA ALA A 293 1.24 -5.57 -6.41
C ALA A 293 1.69 -4.86 -5.14
N GLN A 294 1.26 -3.60 -4.96
CA GLN A 294 1.42 -2.87 -3.72
C GLN A 294 0.19 -2.02 -3.44
N ALA A 295 -0.25 -1.91 -2.19
CA ALA A 295 -1.21 -0.89 -1.80
C ALA A 295 -0.51 0.22 -1.03
N VAL A 296 -0.97 1.45 -1.22
CA VAL A 296 -0.48 2.62 -0.50
C VAL A 296 -1.64 3.40 0.10
N SER A 297 -1.45 3.93 1.31
CA SER A 297 -2.38 4.89 1.90
C SER A 297 -2.11 6.28 1.33
N LEU A 298 -3.05 7.21 1.51
CA LEU A 298 -2.85 8.62 1.13
C LEU A 298 -1.59 9.21 1.79
N GLU A 299 -1.34 8.85 3.05
CA GLU A 299 -0.16 9.30 3.78
C GLU A 299 1.12 8.66 3.21
N GLY A 300 1.09 7.35 2.97
CA GLY A 300 2.18 6.64 2.32
C GLY A 300 2.51 7.23 0.95
N ALA A 301 1.51 7.59 0.14
CA ALA A 301 1.71 8.22 -1.15
C ALA A 301 2.42 9.59 -1.05
N ARG A 302 2.09 10.40 -0.04
CA ARG A 302 2.77 11.69 0.21
C ARG A 302 4.23 11.48 0.62
N LYS A 303 4.49 10.56 1.55
CA LYS A 303 5.85 10.21 2.00
C LYS A 303 6.70 9.67 0.84
N ALA A 304 6.13 8.77 0.04
CA ALA A 304 6.78 8.18 -1.11
C ALA A 304 7.12 9.20 -2.20
N LEU A 305 6.20 10.11 -2.54
CA LEU A 305 6.47 11.20 -3.49
C LEU A 305 7.59 12.12 -3.00
N TYR A 306 7.57 12.48 -1.73
CA TYR A 306 8.61 13.33 -1.16
C TYR A 306 9.98 12.66 -1.30
N ALA A 307 10.11 11.42 -0.83
CA ALA A 307 11.38 10.69 -0.80
C ALA A 307 11.91 10.29 -2.18
N MET A 308 11.04 10.01 -3.16
CA MET A 308 11.45 9.51 -4.48
C MET A 308 11.39 10.55 -5.59
N SER A 309 10.80 11.73 -5.36
CA SER A 309 10.65 12.77 -6.39
C SER A 309 11.05 14.17 -5.95
N MET A 310 11.17 14.45 -4.64
CA MET A 310 11.45 15.81 -4.14
C MET A 310 12.78 15.92 -3.38
N THR A 311 13.43 14.80 -3.10
CA THR A 311 14.77 14.71 -2.52
C THR A 311 15.75 14.10 -3.53
N PRO A 312 17.07 14.20 -3.30
CA PRO A 312 18.05 13.40 -4.05
C PRO A 312 17.65 11.93 -4.05
N TYR A 313 17.45 11.37 -5.24
CA TYR A 313 17.01 10.00 -5.46
C TYR A 313 17.69 9.44 -6.72
N ASN A 314 18.14 8.18 -6.67
CA ASN A 314 18.81 7.51 -7.78
C ASN A 314 18.68 5.98 -7.69
N ASN A 315 17.47 5.48 -7.44
CA ASN A 315 17.22 4.05 -7.34
C ASN A 315 16.02 3.66 -8.20
N PRO A 316 15.88 2.37 -8.56
CA PRO A 316 14.61 1.83 -9.04
C PRO A 316 13.52 1.96 -7.97
N VAL A 317 12.26 2.00 -8.41
CA VAL A 317 11.13 2.37 -7.55
C VAL A 317 10.93 1.42 -6.37
N ASP A 318 11.12 0.12 -6.57
CA ASP A 318 11.03 -0.91 -5.54
C ASP A 318 12.08 -0.70 -4.46
N TRP A 319 13.33 -0.42 -4.83
CA TRP A 319 14.40 -0.03 -3.89
C TRP A 319 14.07 1.28 -3.16
N GLY A 320 13.32 2.19 -3.79
CA GLY A 320 12.80 3.38 -3.14
C GLY A 320 11.83 3.05 -2.00
N TYR A 321 10.88 2.15 -2.23
CA TYR A 321 9.97 1.66 -1.19
C TYR A 321 10.69 0.86 -0.11
N GLN A 322 11.66 0.01 -0.49
CA GLN A 322 12.50 -0.71 0.47
C GLN A 322 13.21 0.26 1.42
N ASN A 323 13.82 1.32 0.89
CA ASN A 323 14.50 2.32 1.70
C ASN A 323 13.55 3.04 2.66
N LEU A 324 12.31 3.31 2.24
CA LEU A 324 11.27 3.87 3.11
C LEU A 324 10.89 2.90 4.24
N CYS A 325 10.61 1.64 3.92
CA CYS A 325 10.25 0.61 4.91
C CYS A 325 11.37 0.36 5.93
N ASN A 326 12.63 0.43 5.51
CA ASN A 326 13.79 0.18 6.37
C ASN A 326 14.21 1.42 7.19
N ASN A 327 13.81 2.63 6.78
CA ASN A 327 14.21 3.86 7.45
C ASN A 327 13.24 4.24 8.57
N SER A 328 13.66 4.00 9.81
CA SER A 328 12.88 4.40 10.99
C SER A 328 12.53 5.90 11.07
N GLU A 329 13.37 6.78 10.50
CA GLU A 329 13.12 8.23 10.47
C GLU A 329 12.04 8.62 9.47
N ALA A 330 11.76 7.76 8.47
CA ALA A 330 10.70 8.00 7.51
C ALA A 330 9.30 7.76 8.09
N HIS A 331 9.21 7.14 9.28
CA HIS A 331 7.95 6.73 9.91
C HIS A 331 7.00 6.06 8.91
N PHE A 332 7.53 5.12 8.12
CA PHE A 332 6.83 4.49 7.00
C PHE A 332 6.53 3.01 7.32
N SER A 333 5.29 2.70 7.64
CA SER A 333 4.85 1.38 8.11
C SER A 333 4.52 0.44 6.95
N CYS A 334 5.29 -0.65 6.83
CA CYS A 334 5.14 -1.65 5.78
C CYS A 334 4.70 -3.01 6.32
N ILE A 335 3.75 -3.66 5.64
CA ILE A 335 3.29 -5.02 5.96
C ILE A 335 3.37 -5.88 4.71
N SER A 336 3.96 -7.07 4.82
CA SER A 336 4.14 -8.00 3.70
C SER A 336 3.64 -9.39 4.07
N PRO A 337 3.05 -10.14 3.10
CA PRO A 337 2.94 -11.59 3.20
C PRO A 337 4.23 -12.24 2.69
N PHE A 338 4.56 -13.44 3.17
CA PHE A 338 5.52 -14.32 2.53
C PHE A 338 5.09 -15.79 2.66
N PRO A 339 5.05 -16.57 1.57
CA PRO A 339 5.22 -16.15 0.18
C PRO A 339 4.21 -15.08 -0.28
N THR A 340 4.38 -14.55 -1.48
CA THR A 340 3.62 -13.38 -1.98
C THR A 340 2.19 -13.73 -2.43
N LEU A 341 1.24 -12.78 -2.38
CA LEU A 341 -0.15 -13.01 -2.80
C LEU A 341 -0.36 -12.78 -4.30
N PHE A 342 0.45 -11.90 -4.89
CA PHE A 342 0.44 -11.59 -6.32
C PHE A 342 1.78 -11.99 -6.94
N GLY A 343 1.70 -12.83 -7.97
CA GLY A 343 2.83 -13.23 -8.78
C GLY A 343 2.97 -12.38 -10.04
N THR A 344 3.85 -12.83 -10.93
CA THR A 344 4.02 -12.24 -12.27
C THR A 344 3.84 -13.31 -13.33
N SER A 345 3.11 -12.96 -14.38
CA SER A 345 2.73 -13.89 -15.44
C SER A 345 3.36 -13.53 -16.79
N GLN A 346 3.91 -14.55 -17.42
CA GLN A 346 4.60 -14.49 -18.70
C GLN A 346 3.83 -15.30 -19.74
N PRO A 347 3.36 -14.68 -20.83
CA PRO A 347 2.64 -15.40 -21.88
C PRO A 347 3.55 -16.32 -22.68
N ALA A 348 2.97 -17.29 -23.38
CA ALA A 348 3.67 -18.04 -24.41
C ALA A 348 4.07 -17.14 -25.59
N GLY A 349 5.08 -17.56 -26.34
CA GLY A 349 5.63 -16.83 -27.49
C GLY A 349 6.95 -16.14 -27.17
N ALA A 350 7.26 -15.05 -27.88
CA ALA A 350 8.54 -14.36 -27.75
C ALA A 350 8.81 -13.86 -26.30
N LEU A 351 10.04 -14.04 -25.81
CA LEU A 351 10.41 -13.72 -24.42
C LEU A 351 10.33 -12.22 -24.09
N ASN A 352 10.50 -11.36 -25.09
CA ASN A 352 10.31 -9.90 -24.96
C ASN A 352 8.86 -9.49 -24.68
N ARG A 353 7.88 -10.40 -24.77
CA ARG A 353 6.49 -10.13 -24.36
C ARG A 353 6.31 -10.13 -22.84
N GLY A 354 7.27 -10.68 -22.10
CA GLY A 354 7.21 -10.85 -20.66
C GLY A 354 7.26 -9.52 -19.91
N SER A 355 8.31 -8.73 -20.13
CA SER A 355 8.64 -7.52 -19.37
C SER A 355 9.18 -6.42 -20.30
N ASP A 356 8.80 -5.17 -20.02
CA ASP A 356 9.32 -3.99 -20.72
C ASP A 356 10.56 -3.37 -20.01
N ILE A 357 10.97 -3.91 -18.85
CA ILE A 357 12.16 -3.43 -18.11
C ILE A 357 13.44 -4.06 -18.66
N SER A 358 13.39 -5.32 -19.08
CA SER A 358 14.53 -6.04 -19.67
C SER A 358 14.12 -6.79 -20.93
N SER A 359 14.90 -6.65 -22.00
CA SER A 359 14.68 -7.43 -23.22
C SER A 359 15.38 -8.80 -23.13
N ARG A 360 14.71 -9.85 -23.58
CA ARG A 360 15.26 -11.20 -23.70
C ARG A 360 14.89 -11.78 -25.05
N ASP A 361 15.85 -12.36 -25.75
CA ASP A 361 15.64 -13.05 -27.02
C ASP A 361 15.27 -14.53 -26.79
N GLY A 362 14.40 -15.06 -27.64
CA GLY A 362 13.97 -16.46 -27.60
C GLY A 362 12.45 -16.60 -27.52
N VAL A 363 12.00 -17.86 -27.36
CA VAL A 363 10.59 -18.23 -27.35
C VAL A 363 10.29 -19.09 -26.13
N ARG A 364 9.21 -18.75 -25.43
CA ARG A 364 8.60 -19.53 -24.35
C ARG A 364 7.47 -20.39 -24.94
N PRO A 365 7.54 -21.73 -24.87
CA PRO A 365 6.54 -22.60 -25.48
C PRO A 365 5.18 -22.52 -24.76
N GLU A 366 5.20 -22.36 -23.43
CA GLU A 366 4.00 -22.37 -22.58
C GLU A 366 3.96 -21.16 -21.66
N ALA A 367 2.77 -20.61 -21.45
CA ALA A 367 2.59 -19.52 -20.51
C ALA A 367 2.87 -20.01 -19.08
N HIS A 368 3.40 -19.12 -18.24
CA HIS A 368 3.79 -19.44 -16.87
C HIS A 368 3.50 -18.25 -15.96
N SER A 369 3.04 -18.51 -14.74
CA SER A 369 2.84 -17.50 -13.72
C SER A 369 3.61 -17.88 -12.46
N SER A 370 4.66 -17.11 -12.17
CA SER A 370 5.55 -17.37 -11.04
C SER A 370 4.86 -17.00 -9.73
N LYS A 371 5.13 -17.76 -8.65
CA LYS A 371 4.63 -17.48 -7.29
C LYS A 371 3.10 -17.51 -7.12
N THR A 372 2.37 -18.09 -8.07
CA THR A 372 0.90 -18.22 -8.03
C THR A 372 0.53 -19.67 -8.32
N ALA A 373 -0.03 -20.42 -7.37
CA ALA A 373 -0.35 -21.84 -7.63
C ALA A 373 -1.54 -21.99 -8.59
N PHE A 374 -2.66 -21.34 -8.29
CA PHE A 374 -3.91 -21.41 -9.06
C PHE A 374 -4.12 -20.13 -9.86
N SER A 375 -3.19 -19.85 -10.77
CA SER A 375 -3.18 -18.65 -11.61
C SER A 375 -4.54 -18.37 -12.24
N THR A 376 -5.10 -17.20 -11.97
CA THR A 376 -6.33 -16.73 -12.61
C THR A 376 -6.11 -16.66 -14.11
N ARG A 377 -4.98 -16.12 -14.55
CA ARG A 377 -4.65 -15.99 -15.98
C ARG A 377 -4.63 -17.32 -16.73
N LEU A 378 -4.06 -18.36 -16.15
CA LEU A 378 -4.00 -19.69 -16.74
C LEU A 378 -5.29 -20.49 -16.57
N ASN A 379 -6.19 -20.04 -15.70
CA ASN A 379 -7.52 -20.63 -15.49
C ASN A 379 -8.66 -19.82 -16.16
N ILE A 380 -8.38 -18.79 -16.98
CA ILE A 380 -9.40 -17.97 -17.65
C ILE A 380 -10.42 -18.84 -18.41
N GLU A 381 -9.96 -19.80 -19.21
CA GLU A 381 -10.86 -20.66 -19.97
C GLU A 381 -11.80 -21.46 -19.05
N ARG A 382 -11.26 -22.03 -17.97
CA ARG A 382 -12.05 -22.76 -16.96
C ARG A 382 -13.09 -21.86 -16.28
N LEU A 383 -12.69 -20.64 -15.92
CA LEU A 383 -13.58 -19.64 -15.32
C LEU A 383 -14.72 -19.24 -16.28
N ILE A 384 -14.40 -18.99 -17.56
CA ILE A 384 -15.41 -18.65 -18.58
C ILE A 384 -16.39 -19.80 -18.82
N LEU A 385 -15.91 -21.04 -18.81
CA LEU A 385 -16.72 -22.24 -19.00
C LEU A 385 -17.51 -22.64 -17.75
N GLY A 386 -17.37 -21.91 -16.63
CA GLY A 386 -18.06 -22.20 -15.38
C GLY A 386 -17.58 -23.48 -14.70
N ALA A 387 -16.30 -23.83 -14.86
CA ALA A 387 -15.70 -24.98 -14.18
C ALA A 387 -15.69 -24.78 -12.66
N ASP A 388 -15.88 -25.88 -11.93
CA ASP A 388 -15.85 -25.92 -10.46
C ASP A 388 -14.47 -26.27 -9.90
N LYS A 389 -13.53 -26.65 -10.77
CA LYS A 389 -12.14 -26.99 -10.44
C LYS A 389 -11.15 -26.18 -11.25
N PHE A 390 -10.04 -25.83 -10.62
CA PHE A 390 -8.99 -24.99 -11.16
C PHE A 390 -7.66 -25.71 -11.12
N LYS A 391 -6.90 -25.58 -12.21
CA LYS A 391 -5.61 -26.23 -12.36
C LYS A 391 -4.53 -25.47 -11.61
N SER A 392 -3.77 -26.22 -10.81
CA SER A 392 -2.52 -25.77 -10.21
C SER A 392 -1.40 -25.82 -11.25
N GLN A 393 -0.49 -24.85 -11.18
CA GLN A 393 0.78 -24.89 -11.91
C GLN A 393 1.80 -25.83 -11.28
N PHE A 394 1.63 -26.17 -10.01
CA PHE A 394 2.52 -27.06 -9.27
C PHE A 394 1.83 -28.40 -9.04
N PRO A 395 2.49 -29.53 -9.34
CA PRO A 395 1.91 -30.85 -9.14
C PRO A 395 1.88 -31.20 -7.64
N TRP A 396 0.68 -31.28 -7.04
CA TRP A 396 0.47 -31.73 -5.67
C TRP A 396 0.09 -33.22 -5.65
N GLY A 397 1.06 -34.14 -5.55
CA GLY A 397 0.75 -35.57 -5.52
C GLY A 397 -0.11 -36.06 -6.72
N ALA A 398 -1.24 -36.73 -6.45
CA ALA A 398 -2.09 -37.40 -7.44
C ALA A 398 -3.31 -36.59 -7.98
N GLY A 399 -3.32 -35.25 -7.83
CA GLY A 399 -4.38 -34.40 -8.38
C GLY A 399 -3.90 -32.98 -8.70
N GLU A 400 -4.06 -32.56 -9.96
CA GLU A 400 -3.61 -31.26 -10.51
C GLU A 400 -4.66 -30.14 -10.41
N GLU A 401 -5.86 -30.43 -9.89
CA GLU A 401 -6.98 -29.49 -9.87
C GLU A 401 -7.68 -29.47 -8.50
N MET A 402 -8.11 -28.30 -8.05
CA MET A 402 -8.82 -28.11 -6.78
C MET A 402 -10.07 -27.25 -6.98
N THR A 403 -11.09 -27.50 -6.17
CA THR A 403 -12.29 -26.65 -6.09
C THR A 403 -11.99 -25.31 -5.41
N TYR A 404 -12.88 -24.34 -5.58
CA TYR A 404 -12.73 -23.03 -4.92
C TYR A 404 -12.62 -23.16 -3.39
N ASP A 405 -13.44 -24.01 -2.76
CA ASP A 405 -13.43 -24.22 -1.32
C ASP A 405 -12.11 -24.86 -0.84
N GLU A 406 -11.58 -25.81 -1.62
CA GLU A 406 -10.27 -26.40 -1.33
C GLU A 406 -9.15 -25.37 -1.43
N ILE A 407 -9.17 -24.50 -2.44
CA ILE A 407 -8.17 -23.43 -2.65
C ILE A 407 -8.21 -22.39 -1.53
N THR A 408 -9.40 -22.11 -0.98
CA THR A 408 -9.62 -21.04 -0.01
C THR A 408 -9.64 -21.50 1.45
N ARG A 409 -9.29 -22.77 1.72
CA ARG A 409 -9.34 -23.38 3.05
C ARG A 409 -8.36 -22.81 4.08
N GLY A 410 -7.34 -22.05 3.66
CA GLY A 410 -6.30 -21.53 4.53
C GLY A 410 -6.87 -20.56 5.58
N VAL A 411 -6.60 -20.83 6.86
CA VAL A 411 -7.00 -19.96 7.97
C VAL A 411 -5.79 -19.65 8.82
N GLY A 412 -5.56 -18.35 9.07
CA GLY A 412 -4.41 -17.92 9.84
C GLY A 412 -4.68 -17.76 11.34
N HIS A 413 -3.58 -17.70 12.10
CA HIS A 413 -3.58 -17.43 13.53
C HIS A 413 -2.40 -16.53 13.90
N ALA A 414 -2.51 -15.84 15.04
CA ALA A 414 -1.45 -15.00 15.57
C ALA A 414 -0.39 -15.85 16.29
N GLU A 415 0.87 -15.52 16.06
CA GLU A 415 2.04 -16.10 16.72
C GLU A 415 3.04 -14.98 17.10
N VAL A 416 3.85 -15.22 18.13
CA VAL A 416 4.98 -14.37 18.52
C VAL A 416 6.20 -15.27 18.64
N LEU A 417 7.22 -15.01 17.83
CA LEU A 417 8.47 -15.75 17.85
C LEU A 417 9.25 -15.48 19.17
N PRO A 418 10.09 -16.44 19.63
CA PRO A 418 10.86 -16.31 20.88
C PRO A 418 11.80 -15.11 20.98
#